data_AF-A0A8B6FT44-F1
#
_entry.id   AF-A0A8B6FT44-F1
#
_cell.length_a   1.000
_cell.length_b   1.000
_cell.length_c   1.000
_cell.angle_alpha   90.00
_cell.angle_beta   90.00
_cell.angle_gamma   90.00
#
_symmetry.space_group_name_H-M   'P 1'
#
loop_
_entity.id
_entity.type
_entity.pdbx_description
1 polymer ?
#
loop_
_entity_poly.entity_id
_entity_poly.type
_entity_poly.pdbx_seq_one_letter_code
_entity_poly.pdbx_strand_id
1 'polypeptide(L)'
;MKIPKVVRSIISSRLIKTYMAYCKDQDYDTFSRSTLYNILNVCIASQKKNLHGLDNTTADGMKAMDTLTDIIKKLQLFGLEEEKVEKLKNIFASANQHLKFEIKGHLATSSTCLDHCTTFSLSDSKSTQFRSTCAHEHSEGCTKCSIIDKSLLELSNTFQTMNSIPAEIVDEIDHDLSRAQEQIMTWKAHCVRTVHQDQAKQTVLGNLKPHQALIVMDWAMKFLPVRHREAQSDFFGKKGVSWHVSSVVTLDIEAEPEFKTNFNVHTLVHILELGNQGWFSVAHIITDLLQKLPLILPLVTEIFSKERQRWMLPLCAIDFLHPKYQCKWRLAS
;
A
#
# COMPACT_ATOMS: atom_id res chain seq x y z
N MET A 1 -31.35 9.54 -6.52
CA MET A 1 -30.39 10.62 -6.87
C MET A 1 -29.04 10.00 -7.27
N LYS A 2 -28.57 10.15 -8.52
CA LYS A 2 -27.28 9.57 -8.97
C LYS A 2 -26.17 10.59 -8.78
N ILE A 3 -25.43 10.49 -7.66
CA ILE A 3 -24.27 11.35 -7.39
C ILE A 3 -23.15 11.06 -8.43
N PRO A 4 -22.61 12.08 -9.14
CA PRO A 4 -21.57 11.91 -10.15
C PRO A 4 -20.31 11.22 -9.60
N LYS A 5 -19.75 10.28 -10.36
CA LYS A 5 -18.59 9.46 -9.96
C LYS A 5 -17.32 10.28 -9.64
N VAL A 6 -17.18 11.49 -10.18
CA VAL A 6 -16.04 12.39 -9.96
C VAL A 6 -16.03 13.00 -8.56
N VAL A 7 -17.19 13.14 -7.92
CA VAL A 7 -17.32 13.76 -6.59
C VAL A 7 -16.92 12.79 -5.46
N ARG A 8 -16.82 11.48 -5.72
CA ARG A 8 -16.61 10.43 -4.70
C ARG A 8 -15.16 10.16 -4.27
N SER A 9 -14.16 10.76 -4.93
CA SER A 9 -12.73 10.61 -4.56
C SER A 9 -12.22 11.76 -3.68
N ILE A 10 -13.12 12.65 -3.30
CA ILE A 10 -12.83 13.82 -2.51
C ILE A 10 -12.92 13.43 -1.02
N ILE A 11 -12.00 13.94 -0.19
CA ILE A 11 -12.06 13.83 1.29
C ILE A 11 -13.49 14.08 1.75
N SER A 12 -14.04 13.25 2.64
CA SER A 12 -15.42 13.32 3.15
C SER A 12 -15.88 14.76 3.43
N SER A 13 -15.02 15.59 4.04
CA SER A 13 -15.28 17.01 4.30
C SER A 13 -15.49 17.87 3.06
N ARG A 14 -14.65 17.72 2.04
CA ARG A 14 -14.78 18.44 0.78
C ARG A 14 -15.97 17.90 -0.04
N LEU A 15 -16.26 16.60 0.05
CA LEU A 15 -17.40 15.96 -0.62
C LEU A 15 -18.72 16.52 -0.06
N ILE A 16 -18.83 16.58 1.27
CA ILE A 16 -19.97 17.16 1.96
C ILE A 16 -20.10 18.65 1.65
N LYS A 17 -19.01 19.43 1.71
CA LYS A 17 -19.04 20.85 1.31
C LYS A 17 -19.55 21.04 -0.12
N THR A 18 -19.06 20.24 -1.06
CA THR A 18 -19.47 20.31 -2.47
C THR A 18 -20.93 19.90 -2.65
N TYR A 19 -21.38 18.86 -1.95
CA TYR A 19 -22.76 18.38 -1.98
C TYR A 19 -23.73 19.42 -1.40
N MET A 20 -23.41 20.01 -0.25
CA MET A 20 -24.25 21.06 0.36
C MET A 20 -24.33 22.30 -0.52
N ALA A 21 -23.22 22.73 -1.14
CA ALA A 21 -23.22 23.84 -2.09
C ALA A 21 -24.11 23.53 -3.31
N TYR A 22 -24.02 22.31 -3.85
CA TYR A 22 -24.89 21.86 -4.94
C TYR A 22 -26.38 21.83 -4.55
N CYS A 23 -26.73 21.34 -3.36
CA CYS A 23 -28.11 21.34 -2.90
C CYS A 23 -28.66 22.77 -2.76
N LYS A 24 -27.83 23.71 -2.28
CA LYS A 24 -28.19 25.12 -2.20
C LYS A 24 -28.44 25.73 -3.59
N ASP A 25 -27.61 25.40 -4.58
CA ASP A 25 -27.75 25.91 -5.96
C ASP A 25 -28.96 25.32 -6.71
N GLN A 26 -29.51 24.19 -6.23
CA GLN A 26 -30.63 23.48 -6.88
C GLN A 26 -31.91 23.51 -6.04
N ASP A 27 -31.91 24.26 -4.93
CA ASP A 27 -33.03 24.38 -3.99
C ASP A 27 -33.53 23.02 -3.44
N TYR A 28 -32.59 22.12 -3.15
CA TYR A 28 -32.87 20.83 -2.53
C TYR A 28 -32.68 20.88 -1.01
N ASP A 29 -33.57 20.21 -0.28
CA ASP A 29 -33.36 19.91 1.12
C ASP A 29 -32.15 18.99 1.31
N THR A 30 -31.25 19.38 2.21
CA THR A 30 -30.01 18.68 2.50
C THR A 30 -30.01 18.20 3.95
N PHE A 31 -29.53 16.97 4.18
CA PHE A 31 -29.29 16.46 5.53
C PHE A 31 -28.30 17.35 6.29
N SER A 32 -28.33 17.28 7.62
CA SER A 32 -27.30 17.94 8.43
C SER A 32 -25.92 17.39 8.09
N ARG A 33 -24.91 18.22 8.33
CA ARG A 33 -23.52 17.87 8.02
C ARG A 33 -23.10 16.59 8.75
N SER A 34 -23.49 16.43 10.00
CA SER A 34 -23.23 15.25 10.84
C SER A 34 -23.90 14.00 10.29
N THR A 35 -25.17 14.09 9.85
CA THR A 35 -25.87 12.97 9.20
C THR A 35 -25.16 12.53 7.92
N LEU A 36 -24.63 13.46 7.13
CA LEU A 36 -23.88 13.13 5.91
C LEU A 36 -22.56 12.40 6.23
N TYR A 37 -21.86 12.78 7.31
CA TYR A 37 -20.68 12.04 7.77
C TYR A 37 -21.03 10.62 8.22
N ASN A 38 -22.12 10.45 8.96
CA ASN A 38 -22.61 9.13 9.37
C ASN A 38 -22.99 8.26 8.16
N ILE A 39 -23.61 8.84 7.14
CA ILE A 39 -23.87 8.14 5.88
C ILE A 39 -22.56 7.74 5.20
N LEU A 40 -21.54 8.60 5.14
CA LEU A 40 -20.25 8.25 4.54
C LEU A 40 -19.46 7.20 5.34
N ASN A 41 -19.62 7.18 6.66
CA ASN A 41 -19.06 6.16 7.55
C ASN A 41 -19.64 4.77 7.27
N VAL A 42 -20.96 4.67 7.11
CA VAL A 42 -21.64 3.40 6.81
C VAL A 42 -21.51 3.03 5.34
N CYS A 43 -21.68 4.01 4.46
CA CYS A 43 -21.56 3.87 3.01
C CYS A 43 -20.15 4.23 2.58
N ILE A 44 -19.13 3.54 3.12
CA ILE A 44 -17.76 3.67 2.62
C ILE A 44 -17.84 3.41 1.13
N ALA A 45 -17.72 4.49 0.33
CA ALA A 45 -17.73 4.36 -1.10
C ALA A 45 -16.59 3.40 -1.42
N SER A 46 -16.89 2.33 -2.17
CA SER A 46 -15.84 1.59 -2.86
C SER A 46 -15.11 2.63 -3.68
N GLN A 47 -13.99 3.14 -3.14
CA GLN A 47 -13.15 4.06 -3.86
C GLN A 47 -12.87 3.34 -5.17
N LYS A 48 -13.07 4.03 -6.28
CA LYS A 48 -12.62 3.52 -7.56
C LYS A 48 -11.12 3.36 -7.37
N LYS A 49 -10.67 2.16 -7.02
CA LYS A 49 -9.27 1.76 -6.98
C LYS A 49 -8.81 1.65 -8.43
N ASN A 50 -9.03 2.69 -9.24
CA ASN A 50 -8.64 2.74 -10.65
C ASN A 50 -7.14 3.01 -10.79
N LEU A 51 -6.38 2.71 -9.74
CA LEU A 51 -4.93 2.80 -9.59
C LEU A 51 -4.40 1.45 -9.12
N HIS A 52 -5.00 0.33 -9.53
CA HIS A 52 -4.66 -1.05 -9.12
C HIS A 52 -3.23 -1.53 -9.50
N GLY A 53 -2.35 -0.61 -9.92
CA GLY A 53 -0.92 -0.84 -10.11
C GLY A 53 -0.02 0.31 -9.60
N LEU A 54 -0.58 1.33 -8.92
CA LEU A 54 0.20 2.42 -8.31
C LEU A 54 0.08 2.32 -6.79
N ASP A 55 1.22 2.16 -6.11
CA ASP A 55 1.29 2.17 -4.67
C ASP A 55 1.15 3.60 -4.12
N ASN A 56 -0.08 3.99 -3.82
CA ASN A 56 -0.37 5.30 -3.23
C ASN A 56 -0.20 5.32 -1.71
N THR A 57 0.25 4.24 -1.07
CA THR A 57 0.27 4.14 0.39
C THR A 57 1.09 5.26 1.03
N THR A 58 2.24 5.58 0.44
CA THR A 58 3.09 6.69 0.90
C THR A 58 2.41 8.04 0.70
N ALA A 59 1.78 8.27 -0.46
CA ALA A 59 1.09 9.52 -0.76
C ALA A 59 -0.13 9.75 0.16
N ASP A 60 -0.90 8.68 0.40
CA ASP A 60 -2.04 8.70 1.32
C ASP A 60 -1.58 8.94 2.77
N GLY A 61 -0.48 8.31 3.20
CA GLY A 61 0.11 8.54 4.52
C GLY A 61 0.63 9.97 4.70
N MET A 62 1.27 10.56 3.68
CA MET A 62 1.70 11.96 3.71
C MET A 62 0.50 12.92 3.82
N LYS A 63 -0.55 12.67 3.02
CA LYS A 63 -1.79 13.46 3.07
C LYS A 63 -2.53 13.31 4.40
N ALA A 64 -2.43 12.15 5.04
CA ALA A 64 -2.95 11.93 6.38
C ALA A 64 -2.22 12.79 7.42
N MET A 65 -0.89 12.93 7.34
CA MET A 65 -0.13 13.84 8.20
C MET A 65 -0.58 15.31 8.05
N ASP A 66 -0.85 15.75 6.82
CA ASP A 66 -1.41 17.09 6.56
C ASP A 66 -2.81 17.22 7.19
N THR A 67 -3.63 16.17 7.08
CA THR A 67 -4.98 16.11 7.68
C THR A 67 -4.92 16.25 9.20
N LEU A 68 -3.98 15.57 9.87
CA LEU A 68 -3.77 15.71 11.33
C LEU A 68 -3.34 17.12 11.71
N THR A 69 -2.49 17.74 10.90
CA THR A 69 -2.07 19.14 11.10
C THR A 69 -3.25 20.10 10.99
N ASP A 70 -4.17 19.87 10.04
CA ASP A 70 -5.39 20.65 9.91
C ASP A 70 -6.39 20.40 11.05
N ILE A 71 -6.47 19.18 11.57
CA ILE A 71 -7.24 18.87 12.78
C ILE A 71 -6.69 19.67 13.98
N ILE A 72 -5.37 19.72 14.19
CA ILE A 72 -4.77 20.49 15.28
C ILE A 72 -5.15 21.98 15.17
N LYS A 73 -5.13 22.56 13.96
CA LYS A 73 -5.59 23.94 13.73
C LYS A 73 -7.07 24.12 14.07
N LYS A 74 -7.93 23.16 13.72
CA LYS A 74 -9.34 23.18 14.11
C LYS A 74 -9.50 23.14 15.63
N LEU A 75 -8.76 22.27 16.32
CA LEU A 75 -8.80 22.18 17.79
C LEU A 75 -8.33 23.49 18.46
N GLN A 76 -7.32 24.16 17.89
CA GLN A 76 -6.90 25.49 18.35
C GLN A 76 -8.04 26.51 18.35
N LEU A 77 -8.86 26.53 17.29
CA LEU A 77 -10.04 27.42 17.20
C LEU A 77 -11.09 27.12 18.28
N PHE A 78 -11.11 25.89 18.81
CA PHE A 78 -12.01 25.48 19.89
C PHE A 78 -11.35 25.54 21.26
N GLY A 79 -10.23 26.25 21.42
CA GLY A 79 -9.62 26.52 22.72
C GLY A 79 -8.54 25.51 23.15
N LEU A 80 -7.93 24.77 22.22
CA LEU A 80 -6.70 24.04 22.53
C LEU A 80 -5.55 25.02 22.77
N GLU A 81 -4.84 24.84 23.89
CA GLU A 81 -3.72 25.69 24.33
C GLU A 81 -2.62 25.81 23.27
N GLU A 82 -2.07 27.01 23.10
CA GLU A 82 -1.06 27.30 22.08
C GLU A 82 0.22 26.47 22.26
N GLU A 83 0.66 26.26 23.50
CA GLU A 83 1.81 25.39 23.83
C GLU A 83 1.57 23.95 23.33
N LYS A 84 0.36 23.43 23.57
CA LYS A 84 0.00 22.07 23.17
C LYS A 84 -0.15 21.94 21.66
N VAL A 85 -0.67 22.97 20.99
CA VAL A 85 -0.72 23.06 19.53
C VAL A 85 0.68 22.98 18.93
N GLU A 86 1.61 23.77 19.44
CA GLU A 86 2.98 23.83 18.93
C GLU A 86 3.73 22.51 19.18
N LYS A 87 3.54 21.93 20.37
CA LYS A 87 4.05 20.59 20.71
C LYS A 87 3.58 19.53 19.71
N LEU A 88 2.26 19.45 19.46
CA LEU A 88 1.69 18.45 18.55
C LEU A 88 2.18 18.65 17.11
N LYS A 89 2.24 19.88 16.61
CA LYS A 89 2.78 20.17 15.27
C LYS A 89 4.22 19.70 15.11
N ASN A 90 5.07 19.99 16.09
CA ASN A 90 6.48 19.58 16.07
C ASN A 90 6.63 18.05 16.12
N ILE A 91 5.82 17.37 16.93
CA ILE A 91 5.79 15.90 17.00
C ILE A 91 5.37 15.30 15.65
N PHE A 92 4.30 15.80 15.02
CA PHE A 92 3.86 15.26 13.72
C PHE A 92 4.83 15.58 12.58
N ALA A 93 5.50 16.73 12.61
CA ALA A 93 6.57 17.03 11.67
C ALA A 93 7.73 16.01 11.79
N SER A 94 8.16 15.72 13.03
CA SER A 94 9.18 14.71 13.33
C SER A 94 8.74 13.30 12.91
N ALA A 95 7.51 12.90 13.24
CA ALA A 95 6.96 11.60 12.85
C ALA A 95 6.90 11.44 11.31
N ASN A 96 6.50 12.49 10.60
CA ASN A 96 6.46 12.50 9.13
C ASN A 96 7.87 12.40 8.52
N GLN A 97 8.85 13.12 9.07
CA GLN A 97 10.25 13.01 8.63
C GLN A 97 10.80 11.60 8.86
N HIS A 98 10.53 11.03 10.04
CA HIS A 98 10.97 9.69 10.39
C HIS A 98 10.39 8.63 9.44
N LEU A 99 9.09 8.68 9.17
CA LEU A 99 8.43 7.76 8.22
C LEU A 99 8.95 7.88 6.78
N LYS A 100 9.28 9.10 6.34
CA LYS A 100 9.79 9.34 4.97
C LYS A 100 11.20 8.81 4.76
N PHE A 101 12.09 9.04 5.72
CA PHE A 101 13.53 8.94 5.46
C PHE A 101 14.28 7.98 6.37
N GLU A 102 13.86 7.82 7.62
CA GLU A 102 14.67 7.14 8.64
C GLU A 102 14.20 5.72 8.94
N ILE A 103 12.88 5.48 8.93
CA ILE A 103 12.30 4.22 9.43
C ILE A 103 12.89 2.99 8.74
N LYS A 104 13.20 3.06 7.44
CA LYS A 104 13.76 1.92 6.69
C LYS A 104 15.13 1.49 7.21
N GLY A 105 15.95 2.43 7.71
CA GLY A 105 17.27 2.12 8.27
C GLY A 105 17.22 1.49 9.66
N HIS A 106 16.07 1.57 10.34
CA HIS A 106 15.87 0.95 11.64
C HIS A 106 15.42 -0.52 11.54
N LEU A 107 14.86 -0.91 10.39
CA LEU A 107 14.19 -2.19 10.22
C LEU A 107 15.19 -3.31 9.86
N ALA A 108 15.10 -4.44 10.56
CA ALA A 108 15.90 -5.63 10.27
C ALA A 108 15.14 -6.92 10.68
N THR A 109 15.53 -8.07 10.15
CA THR A 109 14.93 -9.37 10.54
C THR A 109 15.46 -9.91 11.87
N SER A 110 16.61 -9.40 12.33
CA SER A 110 17.33 -9.84 13.53
C SER A 110 17.38 -8.78 14.64
N SER A 111 16.50 -7.77 14.59
CA SER A 111 16.51 -6.70 15.59
C SER A 111 15.89 -7.16 16.91
N THR A 112 16.52 -6.81 18.03
CA THR A 112 15.99 -6.99 19.39
C THR A 112 14.92 -5.96 19.76
N CYS A 113 14.60 -5.01 18.88
CA CYS A 113 13.57 -4.02 19.11
C CYS A 113 12.23 -4.42 18.48
N LEU A 114 11.14 -4.29 19.26
CA LEU A 114 9.77 -4.64 18.85
C LEU A 114 9.31 -3.91 17.58
N ASP A 115 9.64 -2.62 17.46
CA ASP A 115 9.27 -1.77 16.33
C ASP A 115 10.15 -2.00 15.08
N HIS A 116 11.29 -2.67 15.25
CA HIS A 116 12.31 -2.79 14.22
C HIS A 116 12.34 -4.19 13.58
N CYS A 117 11.98 -5.21 14.35
CA CYS A 117 12.05 -6.59 13.90
C CYS A 117 10.94 -6.87 12.87
N THR A 118 11.30 -6.86 11.59
CA THR A 118 10.33 -7.07 10.50
C THR A 118 9.66 -8.43 10.58
N THR A 119 10.38 -9.47 11.01
CA THR A 119 9.85 -10.83 11.19
C THR A 119 8.77 -10.87 12.26
N PHE A 120 9.00 -10.17 13.37
CA PHE A 120 8.05 -10.08 14.46
C PHE A 120 6.87 -9.19 14.10
N SER A 121 7.11 -7.99 13.56
CA SER A 121 6.07 -7.03 13.21
C SER A 121 5.09 -7.54 12.14
N LEU A 122 5.53 -8.45 11.26
CA LEU A 122 4.69 -9.08 10.23
C LEU A 122 4.12 -10.44 10.66
N SER A 123 4.44 -10.92 11.87
CA SER A 123 3.94 -12.20 12.38
C SER A 123 2.47 -12.08 12.81
N ASP A 124 1.60 -12.94 12.27
CA ASP A 124 0.21 -13.01 12.71
C ASP A 124 0.08 -13.93 13.94
N SER A 125 -0.33 -13.37 15.07
CA SER A 125 -0.59 -14.12 16.30
C SER A 125 -1.83 -15.01 16.21
N LYS A 126 -2.79 -14.71 15.33
CA LYS A 126 -4.07 -15.42 15.20
C LYS A 126 -4.02 -16.54 14.17
N SER A 127 -3.21 -16.41 13.13
CA SER A 127 -3.12 -17.41 12.07
C SER A 127 -1.82 -18.18 12.12
N THR A 128 -1.89 -19.48 12.45
CA THR A 128 -0.72 -20.37 12.50
C THR A 128 0.03 -20.43 11.16
N GLN A 129 -0.69 -20.28 10.05
CA GLN A 129 -0.10 -20.28 8.71
C GLN A 129 0.73 -19.03 8.44
N PHE A 130 0.45 -17.88 9.08
CA PHE A 130 1.12 -16.60 8.86
C PHE A 130 1.95 -16.16 10.08
N ARG A 131 2.14 -17.07 11.04
CA ARG A 131 2.95 -16.84 12.22
C ARG A 131 4.42 -17.09 11.89
N SER A 132 5.26 -16.14 12.24
CA SER A 132 6.71 -16.25 12.21
C SER A 132 7.26 -16.26 13.64
N THR A 133 8.35 -17.00 13.86
CA THR A 133 9.07 -17.05 15.13
C THR A 133 10.44 -16.42 14.99
N CYS A 134 10.88 -15.69 16.02
CA CYS A 134 12.22 -15.13 16.09
C CYS A 134 13.11 -16.01 16.99
N ALA A 135 14.39 -16.11 16.64
CA ALA A 135 15.42 -16.76 17.47
C ALA A 135 16.09 -15.79 18.48
N HIS A 136 15.52 -14.60 18.65
CA HIS A 136 15.99 -13.54 19.54
C HIS A 136 14.82 -12.99 20.35
N GLU A 137 15.12 -12.38 21.49
CA GLU A 137 14.14 -11.72 22.33
C GLU A 137 13.92 -10.26 21.89
N HIS A 138 12.72 -9.74 22.19
CA HIS A 138 12.36 -8.36 21.88
C HIS A 138 12.16 -7.55 23.17
N SER A 139 13.28 -7.12 23.77
CA SER A 139 13.29 -6.38 25.02
C SER A 139 13.47 -4.86 24.83
N GLU A 140 13.85 -4.42 23.63
CA GLU A 140 14.15 -3.03 23.35
C GLU A 140 12.97 -2.27 22.72
N GLY A 141 12.81 -1.01 23.09
CA GLY A 141 11.87 -0.07 22.50
C GLY A 141 12.57 1.09 21.81
N CYS A 142 12.01 1.57 20.70
CA CYS A 142 12.59 2.68 19.95
C CYS A 142 11.80 3.97 20.22
N THR A 143 12.47 4.99 20.75
CA THR A 143 11.85 6.30 21.03
C THR A 143 11.38 6.99 19.75
N LYS A 144 12.17 6.91 18.67
CA LYS A 144 11.82 7.46 17.36
C LYS A 144 10.64 6.74 16.71
N CYS A 145 10.63 5.40 16.66
CA CYS A 145 9.54 4.68 15.99
C CYS A 145 8.23 4.73 16.80
N SER A 146 8.33 4.68 18.13
CA SER A 146 7.15 4.81 19.00
C SER A 146 6.52 6.20 18.99
N ILE A 147 7.21 7.23 18.46
CA ILE A 147 6.64 8.58 18.34
C ILE A 147 5.38 8.58 17.48
N ILE A 148 5.30 7.71 16.46
CA ILE A 148 4.17 7.63 15.55
C ILE A 148 2.92 7.24 16.35
N ASP A 149 2.95 6.07 16.99
CA ASP A 149 1.81 5.56 17.75
C ASP A 149 1.44 6.47 18.92
N LYS A 150 2.44 6.97 19.65
CA LYS A 150 2.23 7.90 20.78
C LYS A 150 1.60 9.21 20.33
N SER A 151 2.03 9.79 19.21
CA SER A 151 1.49 11.05 18.71
C SER A 151 0.03 10.93 18.25
N LEU A 152 -0.32 9.81 17.60
CA LEU A 152 -1.69 9.52 17.19
C LEU A 152 -2.60 9.35 18.41
N LEU A 153 -2.12 8.66 19.45
CA LEU A 153 -2.84 8.50 20.71
C LEU A 153 -2.99 9.83 21.46
N GLU A 154 -1.92 10.63 21.55
CA GLU A 154 -1.95 11.93 22.24
C GLU A 154 -2.95 12.89 21.58
N LEU A 155 -3.00 12.94 20.25
CA LEU A 155 -3.98 13.75 19.52
C LEU A 155 -5.42 13.24 19.76
N SER A 156 -5.63 11.92 19.77
CA SER A 156 -6.94 11.32 20.04
C SER A 156 -7.46 11.64 21.42
N ASN A 157 -6.61 11.44 22.43
CA ASN A 157 -6.95 11.75 23.81
C ASN A 157 -7.24 13.25 23.96
N THR A 158 -6.43 14.10 23.32
CA THR A 158 -6.66 15.55 23.32
C THR A 158 -8.03 15.88 22.74
N PHE A 159 -8.37 15.33 21.57
CA PHE A 159 -9.68 15.52 20.96
C PHE A 159 -10.83 15.06 21.87
N GLN A 160 -10.72 13.88 22.48
CA GLN A 160 -11.76 13.33 23.36
C GLN A 160 -11.97 14.14 24.65
N THR A 161 -10.93 14.81 25.16
CA THR A 161 -11.04 15.63 26.38
C THR A 161 -11.62 17.03 26.15
N MET A 162 -11.78 17.45 24.89
CA MET A 162 -12.25 18.80 24.57
C MET A 162 -13.78 18.87 24.52
N ASN A 163 -14.38 19.49 25.54
CA ASN A 163 -15.83 19.73 25.61
C ASN A 163 -16.31 20.97 24.84
N SER A 164 -15.38 21.82 24.39
CA SER A 164 -15.67 23.08 23.68
C SER A 164 -15.98 22.91 22.20
N ILE A 165 -15.84 21.70 21.66
CA ILE A 165 -16.09 21.40 20.25
C ILE A 165 -17.60 21.28 20.01
N PRO A 166 -18.17 21.99 19.02
CA PRO A 166 -19.59 21.87 18.68
C PRO A 166 -19.96 20.45 18.25
N ALA A 167 -21.05 19.91 18.80
CA ALA A 167 -21.53 18.54 18.53
C ALA A 167 -21.66 18.23 17.03
N GLU A 168 -22.03 19.21 16.22
CA GLU A 168 -22.19 19.05 14.76
C GLU A 168 -20.89 18.70 14.02
N ILE A 169 -19.73 19.07 14.60
CA ILE A 169 -18.40 18.97 13.98
C ILE A 169 -17.56 17.85 14.63
N VAL A 170 -17.98 17.36 15.81
CA VAL A 170 -17.30 16.24 16.51
C VAL A 170 -17.19 15.03 15.59
N ASP A 171 -18.30 14.59 14.98
CA ASP A 171 -18.32 13.43 14.06
C ASP A 171 -17.40 13.65 12.83
N GLU A 172 -17.29 14.89 12.35
CA GLU A 172 -16.40 15.24 11.23
C GLU A 172 -14.93 15.05 11.62
N ILE A 173 -14.54 15.57 12.78
CA ILE A 173 -13.16 15.50 13.27
C ILE A 173 -12.80 14.06 13.60
N ASP A 174 -13.70 13.32 14.26
CA ASP A 174 -13.49 11.91 14.61
C ASP A 174 -13.28 11.03 13.37
N HIS A 175 -14.10 11.22 12.33
CA HIS A 175 -13.95 10.51 11.06
C HIS A 175 -12.60 10.80 10.39
N ASP A 176 -12.25 12.08 10.26
CA ASP A 176 -11.00 12.47 9.59
C ASP A 176 -9.77 12.02 10.41
N LEU A 177 -9.84 12.06 11.74
CA LEU A 177 -8.80 11.56 12.65
C LEU A 177 -8.61 10.04 12.49
N SER A 178 -9.70 9.28 12.61
CA SER A 178 -9.68 7.82 12.49
C SER A 178 -9.13 7.36 11.14
N ARG A 179 -9.57 8.00 10.05
CA ARG A 179 -9.06 7.67 8.70
C ARG A 179 -7.58 8.02 8.55
N ALA A 180 -7.15 9.17 9.07
CA ALA A 180 -5.75 9.58 8.99
C ALA A 180 -4.84 8.62 9.78
N GLN A 181 -5.27 8.16 10.95
CA GLN A 181 -4.57 7.13 11.72
C GLN A 181 -4.41 5.83 10.94
N GLU A 182 -5.49 5.31 10.34
CA GLU A 182 -5.44 4.10 9.53
C GLU A 182 -4.45 4.23 8.37
N GLN A 183 -4.46 5.37 7.68
CA GLN A 183 -3.56 5.64 6.56
C GLN A 183 -2.08 5.70 6.99
N ILE A 184 -1.79 6.35 8.12
CA ILE A 184 -0.42 6.43 8.66
C ILE A 184 0.07 5.05 9.12
N MET A 185 -0.78 4.26 9.80
CA MET A 185 -0.42 2.91 10.21
C MET A 185 -0.24 1.98 9.01
N THR A 186 -1.06 2.13 7.98
CA THR A 186 -0.90 1.41 6.70
C THR A 186 0.43 1.77 6.03
N TRP A 187 0.85 3.04 6.10
CA TRP A 187 2.14 3.51 5.61
C TRP A 187 3.32 2.97 6.43
N LYS A 188 3.26 3.01 7.77
CA LYS A 188 4.25 2.36 8.65
C LYS A 188 4.41 0.89 8.28
N ALA A 189 3.31 0.15 8.17
CA ALA A 189 3.32 -1.27 7.79
C ALA A 189 3.87 -1.50 6.37
N HIS A 190 3.60 -0.58 5.42
CA HIS A 190 4.17 -0.65 4.07
C HIS A 190 5.69 -0.48 4.08
N CYS A 191 6.25 0.39 4.92
CA CYS A 191 7.71 0.50 5.10
C CYS A 191 8.31 -0.81 5.62
N VAL A 192 7.69 -1.43 6.65
CA VAL A 192 8.11 -2.73 7.20
C VAL A 192 8.11 -3.82 6.12
N ARG A 193 6.99 -3.96 5.39
CA ARG A 193 6.88 -4.94 4.29
C ARG A 193 7.92 -4.72 3.20
N THR A 194 8.18 -3.47 2.83
CA THR A 194 9.17 -3.14 1.80
C THR A 194 10.56 -3.62 2.17
N VAL A 195 11.00 -3.34 3.40
CA VAL A 195 12.33 -3.79 3.88
C VAL A 195 12.39 -5.31 3.97
N HIS A 196 11.37 -5.94 4.54
CA HIS A 196 11.31 -7.40 4.66
C HIS A 196 11.37 -8.10 3.29
N GLN A 197 10.58 -7.63 2.33
CA GLN A 197 10.53 -8.17 0.98
C GLN A 197 11.79 -7.91 0.17
N ASP A 198 12.52 -6.84 0.46
CA ASP A 198 13.81 -6.58 -0.17
C ASP A 198 14.88 -7.51 0.41
N GLN A 199 14.94 -7.66 1.73
CA GLN A 199 15.85 -8.59 2.40
C GLN A 199 15.67 -10.02 1.88
N ALA A 200 14.43 -10.51 1.81
CA ALA A 200 14.15 -11.85 1.29
C ALA A 200 14.51 -11.99 -0.19
N LYS A 201 14.28 -10.95 -1.00
CA LYS A 201 14.72 -10.93 -2.41
C LYS A 201 16.24 -11.08 -2.50
N GLN A 202 16.99 -10.33 -1.70
CA GLN A 202 18.46 -10.43 -1.66
C GLN A 202 18.91 -11.82 -1.21
N THR A 203 18.26 -12.41 -0.19
CA THR A 203 18.55 -13.78 0.25
C THR A 203 18.30 -14.80 -0.85
N VAL A 204 17.21 -14.70 -1.60
CA VAL A 204 16.93 -15.61 -2.74
C VAL A 204 17.96 -15.43 -3.84
N LEU A 205 18.26 -14.20 -4.25
CA LEU A 205 19.24 -13.93 -5.30
C LEU A 205 20.66 -14.39 -4.91
N GLY A 206 21.07 -14.16 -3.66
CA GLY A 206 22.39 -14.57 -3.17
C GLY A 206 22.57 -16.09 -3.06
N ASN A 207 21.48 -16.86 -3.03
CA ASN A 207 21.49 -18.33 -2.89
C ASN A 207 20.83 -19.05 -4.07
N LEU A 208 20.60 -18.35 -5.18
CA LEU A 208 19.92 -18.90 -6.35
C LEU A 208 20.78 -20.02 -6.95
N LYS A 209 20.16 -21.14 -7.34
CA LYS A 209 20.83 -22.27 -7.99
C LYS A 209 20.63 -22.27 -9.51
N PRO A 210 21.45 -23.00 -10.30
CA PRO A 210 21.32 -23.03 -11.75
C PRO A 210 19.95 -23.49 -12.30
N HIS A 211 19.25 -24.38 -11.58
CA HIS A 211 17.91 -24.87 -11.94
C HIS A 211 16.77 -24.05 -11.31
N GLN A 212 17.09 -22.94 -10.65
CA GLN A 212 16.14 -22.08 -9.95
C GLN A 212 15.98 -20.74 -10.66
N ALA A 213 14.77 -20.19 -10.58
CA ALA A 213 14.49 -18.84 -11.06
C ALA A 213 13.72 -18.02 -10.02
N LEU A 214 13.98 -16.72 -9.95
CA LEU A 214 13.14 -15.76 -9.23
C LEU A 214 12.28 -14.98 -10.23
N ILE A 215 10.97 -15.07 -10.09
CA ILE A 215 10.02 -14.30 -10.88
C ILE A 215 9.56 -13.09 -10.08
N VAL A 216 9.76 -11.90 -10.63
CA VAL A 216 9.23 -10.64 -10.12
C VAL A 216 8.13 -10.15 -11.06
N MET A 217 6.95 -9.96 -10.51
CA MET A 217 5.73 -9.64 -11.26
C MET A 217 5.16 -8.30 -10.81
N ASP A 218 4.89 -7.41 -11.77
CA ASP A 218 4.20 -6.15 -11.48
C ASP A 218 3.38 -5.65 -12.66
N TRP A 219 2.38 -4.84 -12.35
CA TRP A 219 1.64 -4.07 -13.34
C TRP A 219 2.51 -2.91 -13.83
N ALA A 220 2.63 -2.76 -15.14
CA ALA A 220 3.20 -1.55 -15.70
C ALA A 220 2.18 -0.41 -15.68
N MET A 221 2.68 0.83 -15.66
CA MET A 221 1.85 2.00 -15.91
C MET A 221 1.11 1.83 -17.24
N LYS A 222 -0.20 2.07 -17.25
CA LYS A 222 -1.03 1.83 -18.43
C LYS A 222 -0.44 2.53 -19.65
N PHE A 223 -0.23 1.76 -20.70
CA PHE A 223 0.23 2.30 -21.96
C PHE A 223 -0.89 3.13 -22.59
N LEU A 224 -0.60 4.38 -22.91
CA LEU A 224 -1.54 5.27 -23.61
C LEU A 224 -1.07 5.34 -25.07
N PRO A 225 -1.75 4.67 -26.02
CA PRO A 225 -1.42 4.80 -27.43
C PRO A 225 -1.58 6.27 -27.84
N VAL A 226 -0.55 6.83 -28.45
CA VAL A 226 -0.56 8.18 -29.01
C VAL A 226 -0.64 8.04 -30.52
N ARG A 227 -1.68 8.59 -31.15
CA ARG A 227 -1.74 8.75 -32.60
C ARG A 227 -1.06 10.07 -32.99
N HIS A 228 -0.49 10.11 -34.20
CA HIS A 228 0.19 11.30 -34.75
C HIS A 228 -0.72 12.54 -34.82
N ARG A 229 -2.04 12.36 -34.96
CA ARG A 229 -3.06 13.40 -34.79
C ARG A 229 -4.25 12.82 -34.04
N GLU A 230 -4.73 13.53 -33.04
CA GLU A 230 -5.88 13.14 -32.23
C GLU A 230 -6.79 14.35 -32.06
N ALA A 231 -8.09 14.14 -32.21
CA ALA A 231 -9.04 15.18 -31.88
C ALA A 231 -9.03 15.41 -30.35
N GLN A 232 -9.29 16.63 -29.91
CA GLN A 232 -9.38 16.95 -28.47
C GLN A 232 -10.41 16.08 -27.74
N SER A 233 -11.47 15.65 -28.43
CA SER A 233 -12.47 14.69 -27.93
C SER A 233 -11.90 13.28 -27.71
N ASP A 234 -10.92 12.86 -28.51
CA ASP A 234 -10.29 11.53 -28.41
C ASP A 234 -9.26 11.47 -27.27
N PHE A 235 -8.79 12.62 -26.80
CA PHE A 235 -7.90 12.76 -25.66
C PHE A 235 -8.66 12.57 -24.33
N PHE A 236 -9.86 13.14 -24.22
CA PHE A 236 -10.68 13.05 -23.00
C PHE A 236 -11.32 11.67 -22.85
N GLY A 237 -10.73 10.82 -22.01
CA GLY A 237 -11.30 9.53 -21.62
C GLY A 237 -10.55 8.30 -22.15
N LYS A 238 -9.35 8.48 -22.71
CA LYS A 238 -8.48 7.36 -23.07
C LYS A 238 -8.29 6.41 -21.89
N LYS A 239 -8.71 5.16 -22.10
CA LYS A 239 -8.40 4.05 -21.20
C LYS A 239 -7.09 3.45 -21.71
N GLY A 240 -6.00 3.71 -21.01
CA GLY A 240 -4.73 3.06 -21.34
C GLY A 240 -4.85 1.54 -21.27
N VAL A 241 -4.06 0.88 -22.10
CA VAL A 241 -3.96 -0.58 -22.20
C VAL A 241 -3.29 -1.09 -20.93
N SER A 242 -3.92 -2.07 -20.30
CA SER A 242 -3.34 -2.76 -19.16
C SER A 242 -2.31 -3.76 -19.67
N TRP A 243 -1.14 -3.79 -19.05
CA TRP A 243 -0.09 -4.73 -19.38
C TRP A 243 0.69 -5.05 -18.12
N HIS A 244 1.15 -6.30 -18.05
CA HIS A 244 1.83 -6.84 -16.90
C HIS A 244 3.21 -7.31 -17.32
N VAL A 245 4.20 -7.04 -16.47
CA VAL A 245 5.61 -7.39 -16.73
C VAL A 245 6.03 -8.45 -15.73
N SER A 246 6.58 -9.54 -16.26
CA SER A 246 7.13 -10.63 -15.48
C SER A 246 8.61 -10.77 -15.79
N SER A 247 9.45 -10.42 -14.83
CA SER A 247 10.91 -10.54 -14.94
C SER A 247 11.35 -11.84 -14.27
N VAL A 248 11.90 -12.75 -15.06
CA VAL A 248 12.39 -14.05 -14.62
C VAL A 248 13.90 -13.97 -14.53
N VAL A 249 14.42 -14.04 -13.32
CA VAL A 249 15.84 -13.91 -13.01
C VAL A 249 16.43 -15.30 -12.79
N THR A 250 17.44 -15.67 -13.57
CA THR A 250 18.21 -16.92 -13.42
C THR A 250 19.68 -16.60 -13.21
N LEU A 251 20.45 -17.57 -12.73
CA LEU A 251 21.90 -17.46 -12.76
C LEU A 251 22.40 -17.43 -14.20
N ASP A 252 23.43 -16.62 -14.43
CA ASP A 252 24.23 -16.70 -15.64
C ASP A 252 25.34 -17.72 -15.45
N ILE A 253 25.17 -18.89 -16.07
CA ILE A 253 26.08 -20.03 -15.94
C ILE A 253 27.28 -19.87 -16.91
N GLU A 254 27.16 -18.99 -17.90
CA GLU A 254 28.19 -18.76 -18.93
C GLU A 254 29.15 -17.62 -18.56
N ALA A 255 28.86 -16.88 -17.48
CA ALA A 255 29.69 -15.80 -16.99
C ALA A 255 31.06 -16.29 -16.47
N GLU A 256 32.12 -15.55 -16.81
CA GLU A 256 33.47 -15.84 -16.31
C GLU A 256 33.56 -15.75 -14.77
N PRO A 257 34.32 -16.66 -14.12
CA PRO A 257 34.36 -16.80 -12.66
C PRO A 257 34.96 -15.59 -11.91
N GLU A 258 35.53 -14.61 -12.62
CA GLU A 258 36.11 -13.40 -12.04
C GLU A 258 35.03 -12.38 -11.60
N PHE A 259 33.80 -12.50 -12.11
CA PHE A 259 32.70 -11.63 -11.72
C PHE A 259 31.82 -12.30 -10.65
N LYS A 260 31.44 -11.53 -9.61
CA LYS A 260 30.37 -11.88 -8.67
C LYS A 260 29.16 -12.43 -9.44
N THR A 261 28.44 -13.38 -8.83
CA THR A 261 27.19 -13.98 -9.31
C THR A 261 26.45 -13.12 -10.33
N ASN A 262 26.58 -13.46 -11.62
CA ASN A 262 25.86 -12.78 -12.70
C ASN A 262 24.47 -13.39 -12.88
N PHE A 263 23.53 -12.57 -13.34
CA PHE A 263 22.14 -12.98 -13.53
C PHE A 263 21.67 -12.67 -14.94
N ASN A 264 20.92 -13.61 -15.52
CA ASN A 264 20.15 -13.40 -16.74
C ASN A 264 18.72 -12.99 -16.37
N VAL A 265 18.18 -12.00 -17.08
CA VAL A 265 16.81 -11.51 -16.87
C VAL A 265 15.99 -11.69 -18.14
N HIS A 266 15.02 -12.60 -18.08
CA HIS A 266 14.05 -12.81 -19.15
C HIS A 266 12.78 -12.04 -18.82
N THR A 267 12.43 -11.06 -19.64
CA THR A 267 11.22 -10.25 -19.47
C THR A 267 10.10 -10.75 -20.37
N LEU A 268 9.01 -11.20 -19.75
CA LEU A 268 7.77 -11.55 -20.44
C LEU A 268 6.73 -10.44 -20.22
N VAL A 269 6.04 -10.07 -21.29
CA VAL A 269 5.04 -9.01 -21.28
C VAL A 269 3.68 -9.59 -21.67
N HIS A 270 2.69 -9.42 -20.79
CA HIS A 270 1.30 -9.79 -21.04
C HIS A 270 0.48 -8.54 -21.28
N ILE A 271 0.00 -8.35 -22.52
CA ILE A 271 -0.87 -7.24 -22.90
C ILE A 271 -2.33 -7.69 -22.78
N LEU A 272 -3.15 -6.90 -22.06
CA LEU A 272 -4.56 -7.19 -21.84
C LEU A 272 -5.41 -6.14 -22.56
N GLU A 273 -5.93 -6.50 -23.73
CA GLU A 273 -6.78 -5.61 -24.53
C GLU A 273 -8.13 -5.32 -23.85
N LEU A 274 -8.74 -6.36 -23.26
CA LEU A 274 -10.05 -6.28 -22.59
C LEU A 274 -9.96 -6.55 -21.07
N GLY A 275 -8.77 -6.83 -20.55
CA GLY A 275 -8.56 -7.24 -19.16
C GLY A 275 -8.44 -6.06 -18.19
N ASN A 276 -9.02 -6.22 -16.99
CA ASN A 276 -8.82 -5.29 -15.89
C ASN A 276 -7.60 -5.68 -15.07
N GLN A 277 -6.99 -4.70 -14.41
CA GLN A 277 -5.99 -4.99 -13.38
C GLN A 277 -6.69 -5.64 -12.19
N GLY A 278 -6.25 -6.82 -11.78
CA GLY A 278 -6.86 -7.57 -10.69
C GLY A 278 -6.35 -8.99 -10.61
N TRP A 279 -6.67 -9.65 -9.50
CA TRP A 279 -6.18 -11.00 -9.17
C TRP A 279 -6.50 -12.04 -10.24
N PHE A 280 -7.66 -11.94 -10.90
CA PHE A 280 -8.08 -12.89 -11.93
C PHE A 280 -7.17 -12.82 -13.17
N SER A 281 -6.83 -11.61 -13.61
CA SER A 281 -5.87 -11.41 -14.71
C SER A 281 -4.48 -11.91 -14.32
N VAL A 282 -4.04 -11.64 -13.08
CA VAL A 282 -2.75 -12.14 -12.57
C VAL A 282 -2.71 -13.67 -12.57
N ALA A 283 -3.78 -14.35 -12.13
CA ALA A 283 -3.84 -15.80 -12.13
C ALA A 283 -3.61 -16.38 -13.53
N HIS A 284 -4.30 -15.85 -14.54
CA HIS A 284 -4.11 -16.26 -15.94
C HIS A 284 -2.70 -15.98 -16.46
N ILE A 285 -2.12 -14.83 -16.09
CA ILE A 285 -0.74 -14.49 -16.43
C ILE A 285 0.24 -15.51 -15.83
N ILE A 286 0.07 -15.86 -14.55
CA ILE A 286 0.89 -16.87 -13.89
C ILE A 286 0.75 -18.22 -14.61
N THR A 287 -0.48 -18.64 -14.93
CA THR A 287 -0.72 -19.90 -15.65
C THR A 287 0.00 -19.93 -17.01
N ASP A 288 -0.18 -18.90 -17.83
CA ASP A 288 0.47 -18.80 -19.15
C ASP A 288 2.00 -18.77 -19.01
N LEU A 289 2.51 -18.03 -18.01
CA LEU A 289 3.94 -17.94 -17.76
C LEU A 289 4.53 -19.30 -17.36
N LEU A 290 3.88 -20.03 -16.45
CA LEU A 290 4.34 -21.37 -16.03
C LEU A 290 4.27 -22.40 -17.17
N GLN A 291 3.37 -22.23 -18.14
CA GLN A 291 3.31 -23.08 -19.34
C GLN A 291 4.43 -22.77 -20.35
N LYS A 292 4.82 -21.48 -20.48
CA LYS A 292 5.85 -21.04 -21.44
C LYS A 292 7.26 -21.16 -20.91
N LEU A 293 7.46 -21.01 -19.60
CA LEU A 293 8.77 -21.09 -18.98
C LEU A 293 9.57 -22.36 -19.33
N PRO A 294 8.99 -23.58 -19.33
CA PRO A 294 9.71 -24.78 -19.73
C PRO A 294 10.26 -24.76 -21.17
N LEU A 295 9.62 -23.99 -22.06
CA LEU A 295 10.03 -23.88 -23.47
C LEU A 295 11.16 -22.88 -23.64
N ILE A 296 11.18 -21.83 -22.82
CA ILE A 296 12.17 -20.74 -22.88
C ILE A 296 13.40 -21.10 -22.03
N LEU A 297 13.17 -21.69 -20.85
CA LEU A 297 14.16 -22.00 -19.82
C LEU A 297 14.01 -23.47 -19.37
N PRO A 298 14.41 -24.44 -20.21
CA PRO A 298 14.15 -25.85 -19.97
C PRO A 298 14.82 -26.39 -18.71
N LEU A 299 15.96 -25.81 -18.32
CA LEU A 299 16.76 -26.17 -17.15
C LEU A 299 16.14 -25.71 -15.82
N VAL A 300 15.20 -24.76 -15.85
CA VAL A 300 14.54 -24.28 -14.65
C VAL A 300 13.45 -25.28 -14.22
N THR A 301 13.58 -25.80 -13.00
CA THR A 301 12.65 -26.75 -12.38
C THR A 301 12.05 -26.23 -11.08
N GLU A 302 12.65 -25.20 -10.49
CA GLU A 302 12.22 -24.60 -9.23
C GLU A 302 12.06 -23.09 -9.38
N ILE A 303 11.00 -22.54 -8.80
CA ILE A 303 10.64 -21.14 -8.97
C ILE A 303 10.35 -20.49 -7.61
N PHE A 304 10.91 -19.30 -7.42
CA PHE A 304 10.52 -18.34 -6.40
C PHE A 304 9.66 -17.26 -7.06
N SER A 305 8.59 -16.82 -6.42
CA SER A 305 7.76 -15.72 -6.93
C SER A 305 7.65 -14.57 -5.93
N LYS A 306 7.74 -13.35 -6.46
CA LYS A 306 7.49 -12.10 -5.73
C LYS A 306 6.47 -11.29 -6.51
N GLU A 307 5.32 -11.08 -5.88
CA GLU A 307 4.28 -10.18 -6.38
C GLU A 307 4.15 -8.95 -5.47
N ARG A 308 3.90 -7.80 -6.07
CA ARG A 308 3.85 -6.51 -5.35
C ARG A 308 2.48 -6.17 -4.76
N GLN A 309 1.42 -6.88 -5.15
CA GLN A 309 0.04 -6.49 -4.83
C GLN A 309 -0.62 -7.36 -3.75
N ARG A 310 -1.49 -6.72 -2.95
CA ARG A 310 -2.21 -7.23 -1.76
C ARG A 310 -3.20 -8.39 -2.02
N TRP A 311 -3.28 -8.91 -3.25
CA TRP A 311 -4.25 -9.94 -3.59
C TRP A 311 -3.68 -11.31 -3.24
N MET A 312 -4.15 -11.87 -2.12
CA MET A 312 -3.98 -13.29 -1.82
C MET A 312 -4.66 -14.10 -2.93
N LEU A 313 -3.90 -14.52 -3.94
CA LEU A 313 -4.15 -15.81 -4.55
C LEU A 313 -3.75 -16.86 -3.51
N PRO A 314 -4.67 -17.74 -3.08
CA PRO A 314 -4.32 -18.85 -2.21
C PRO A 314 -3.17 -19.63 -2.85
N LEU A 315 -2.10 -19.83 -2.06
CA LEU A 315 -0.85 -20.53 -2.42
C LEU A 315 -1.07 -21.92 -3.04
N CYS A 316 -2.25 -22.50 -2.85
CA CYS A 316 -2.68 -23.74 -3.49
C CYS A 316 -3.03 -23.61 -4.99
N ALA A 317 -2.79 -22.49 -5.67
CA ALA A 317 -2.99 -22.45 -7.13
C ALA A 317 -1.75 -22.91 -7.92
N ILE A 318 -0.51 -22.52 -7.57
CA ILE A 318 0.66 -22.78 -8.43
C ILE A 318 1.03 -24.28 -8.49
N ASP A 319 1.03 -24.97 -7.35
CA ASP A 319 1.27 -26.42 -7.33
C ASP A 319 0.13 -27.22 -7.99
N PHE A 320 -1.08 -26.64 -8.07
CA PHE A 320 -2.21 -27.18 -8.84
C PHE A 320 -2.16 -26.83 -10.34
N LEU A 321 -1.38 -25.82 -10.72
CA LEU A 321 -1.34 -25.28 -12.09
C LEU A 321 -0.31 -25.97 -12.98
N HIS A 322 0.77 -26.55 -12.43
CA HIS A 322 1.72 -27.29 -13.25
C HIS A 322 2.56 -28.35 -12.49
N PRO A 323 2.54 -29.63 -12.91
CA PRO A 323 3.20 -30.73 -12.19
C PRO A 323 4.74 -30.69 -12.22
N LYS A 324 5.36 -29.87 -13.08
CA LYS A 324 6.82 -29.75 -13.22
C LYS A 324 7.48 -28.89 -12.13
N TYR A 325 6.76 -27.94 -11.53
CA TYR A 325 7.34 -26.95 -10.63
C TYR A 325 6.93 -27.23 -9.18
N GLN A 326 7.91 -27.28 -8.27
CA GLN A 326 7.64 -27.21 -6.83
C GLN A 326 7.80 -25.75 -6.37
N CYS A 327 6.70 -25.10 -5.96
CA CYS A 327 6.75 -23.76 -5.40
C CYS A 327 7.33 -23.83 -3.99
N LYS A 328 8.61 -23.46 -3.81
CA LYS A 328 9.29 -23.69 -2.52
C LYS A 328 9.14 -22.58 -1.49
N TRP A 329 8.79 -21.34 -1.86
CA TRP A 329 8.86 -20.24 -0.90
C TRP A 329 7.87 -19.09 -1.11
N ARG A 330 7.37 -18.63 0.05
CA ARG A 330 6.40 -17.56 0.29
C ARG A 330 7.14 -16.32 0.81
N LEU A 331 6.91 -15.17 0.20
CA LEU A 331 7.04 -13.89 0.90
C LEU A 331 5.64 -13.53 1.39
N ALA A 332 5.33 -13.91 2.63
CA ALA A 332 4.03 -13.60 3.23
C ALA A 332 3.92 -12.09 3.41
N SER A 333 2.78 -11.54 2.98
CA SER A 333 2.38 -10.15 3.10
C SER A 333 1.82 -9.82 4.47
#